data_AF-A0A7C7MKW7-F1
#
_entry.id   AF-A0A7C7MKW7-F1
#
_cell.length_a   1.000
_cell.length_b   1.000
_cell.length_c   1.000
_cell.angle_alpha   90.00
_cell.angle_beta   90.00
_cell.angle_gamma   90.00
#
_symmetry.space_group_name_H-M   'P 1'
#
loop_
_entity.id
_entity.type
_entity.pdbx_description
1 polymer ?
#
loop_
_entity_poly.entity_id
_entity_poly.type
_entity_poly.pdbx_seq_one_letter_code
_entity_poly.pdbx_strand_id
1 'polypeptide(L)' 'MLQIEGNIGKPLEDALPSLVTELGLTGAANKLGLGKATLNYWLLKFGISVRRVALRPGDSLEISSN' A
#
# COMPACT_ATOMS: atom_id res chain seq x y z
N MET A 1 0.11 -14.41 -3.45
CA MET A 1 1.01 -13.73 -2.49
C MET A 1 2.45 -14.15 -2.76
N LEU A 2 2.85 -15.41 -2.53
CA LEU A 2 4.24 -15.88 -2.70
C LEU A 2 4.90 -15.53 -4.06
N GLN A 3 4.21 -15.73 -5.18
CA GLN A 3 4.74 -15.36 -6.50
C GLN A 3 5.02 -13.85 -6.60
N ILE A 4 4.14 -13.02 -6.04
CA ILE A 4 4.29 -11.57 -6.05
C ILE A 4 5.43 -11.14 -5.14
N GLU A 5 5.56 -11.75 -3.97
CA GLU A 5 6.70 -11.54 -3.06
C GLU A 5 8.02 -11.90 -3.72
N GLY A 6 8.09 -13.03 -4.42
CA GLY A 6 9.26 -13.43 -5.20
C GLY A 6 9.64 -12.42 -6.28
N ASN A 7 8.64 -11.86 -6.98
CA ASN A 7 8.87 -10.83 -8.01
C ASN A 7 9.33 -9.48 -7.43
N ILE A 8 8.83 -9.11 -6.24
CA ILE A 8 9.18 -7.85 -5.57
C ILE A 8 10.52 -7.98 -4.81
N GLY A 9 10.88 -9.18 -4.37
CA GLY A 9 12.10 -9.46 -3.60
C GLY A 9 12.00 -9.10 -2.11
N LYS A 10 10.78 -8.90 -1.60
CA LYS A 10 10.50 -8.62 -0.17
C LYS A 10 9.09 -9.08 0.21
N PRO A 11 8.83 -9.30 1.51
CA PRO A 11 7.49 -9.60 2.00
C PRO A 11 6.48 -8.52 1.60
N LEU A 12 5.23 -8.92 1.36
CA LEU A 12 4.18 -7.97 1.03
C LEU A 12 3.88 -7.00 2.19
N GLU A 13 4.02 -7.44 3.43
CA GLU A 13 3.84 -6.60 4.63
C GLU A 13 4.72 -5.34 4.59
N ASP A 14 5.96 -5.47 4.13
CA ASP A 14 6.90 -4.35 3.99
C ASP A 14 6.70 -3.56 2.68
N ALA A 15 6.33 -4.25 1.61
CA ALA A 15 6.23 -3.65 0.28
C ALA A 15 4.95 -2.82 0.08
N LEU A 16 3.82 -3.29 0.60
CA LEU A 16 2.50 -2.74 0.33
C LEU A 16 2.30 -1.31 0.85
N PRO A 17 2.77 -0.91 2.05
CA PRO A 17 2.59 0.46 2.54
C PRO A 17 3.20 1.50 1.59
N SER A 18 4.42 1.25 1.11
CA SER A 18 5.10 2.15 0.16
C SER A 18 4.36 2.19 -1.17
N LEU A 19 3.99 1.02 -1.71
CA LEU A 19 3.32 0.91 -3.01
C LEU A 19 1.96 1.62 -3.03
N VAL A 20 1.17 1.47 -1.96
CA VAL A 20 -0.14 2.12 -1.81
C VAL A 20 0.01 3.61 -1.54
N THR A 21 1.06 4.05 -0.83
CA THR A 21 1.36 5.47 -0.62
C THR A 21 1.67 6.17 -1.94
N GLU A 22 2.51 5.56 -2.78
CA GLU A 22 2.95 6.15 -4.05
C GLU A 22 1.85 6.12 -5.13
N LEU A 23 1.11 5.01 -5.25
CA LEU A 23 0.21 4.77 -6.39
C LEU A 23 -1.28 4.86 -6.03
N GLY A 24 -1.59 4.99 -4.73
CA GLY A 24 -2.91 4.74 -4.22
C GLY A 24 -3.36 3.28 -4.36
N LEU A 25 -4.51 2.97 -3.78
CA LEU A 25 -5.03 1.60 -3.77
C LEU A 25 -5.29 1.04 -5.19
N THR A 26 -5.90 1.83 -6.07
CA THR A 26 -6.21 1.39 -7.44
C THR A 26 -4.94 1.18 -8.27
N GLY A 27 -3.99 2.11 -8.19
CA GLY A 27 -2.73 2.03 -8.94
C GLY A 27 -1.88 0.85 -8.48
N ALA A 28 -1.79 0.62 -7.16
CA ALA A 28 -1.11 -0.54 -6.60
C ALA A 28 -1.76 -1.86 -7.04
N ALA A 29 -3.10 -1.96 -7.02
CA ALA A 29 -3.80 -3.17 -7.48
C ALA A 29 -3.50 -3.47 -8.96
N ASN A 30 -3.57 -2.45 -9.81
CA ASN A 30 -3.24 -2.58 -11.24
C ASN A 30 -1.77 -3.00 -11.44
N LYS A 31 -0.82 -2.38 -10.73
CA LYS A 31 0.61 -2.71 -10.82
C LYS A 31 0.91 -4.15 -10.43
N LEU A 32 0.16 -4.70 -9.48
CA LEU A 32 0.30 -6.09 -9.04
C LEU A 32 -0.52 -7.08 -9.87
N GLY A 33 -1.33 -6.62 -10.84
CA GLY A 33 -2.25 -7.47 -11.61
C GLY A 33 -3.37 -8.07 -10.78
N LEU A 34 -3.84 -7.35 -9.75
CA LEU A 34 -4.82 -7.82 -8.78
C LEU A 34 -6.13 -7.03 -8.87
N GLY A 35 -7.22 -7.66 -8.44
CA GLY A 35 -8.45 -6.94 -8.12
C GLY A 35 -8.30 -6.08 -6.85
N LYS A 36 -8.98 -4.93 -6.81
CA LYS A 36 -8.98 -4.04 -5.63
C LYS A 36 -9.42 -4.73 -4.35
N ALA A 37 -10.39 -5.64 -4.42
CA ALA A 37 -10.87 -6.41 -3.27
C ALA A 37 -9.76 -7.32 -2.69
N THR A 38 -8.97 -7.96 -3.56
CA THR A 38 -7.84 -8.79 -3.15
C THR A 38 -6.76 -7.96 -2.44
N LEU A 39 -6.42 -6.80 -2.99
CA LEU A 39 -5.45 -5.91 -2.35
C LEU A 39 -5.97 -5.39 -1.00
N ASN A 40 -7.22 -4.96 -0.92
CA ASN A 40 -7.84 -4.54 0.34
C ASN A 40 -7.82 -5.65 1.39
N TYR A 41 -8.13 -6.89 0.99
CA TYR A 41 -8.06 -8.03 1.90
C TYR A 41 -6.64 -8.25 2.42
N TRP A 42 -5.59 -8.07 1.60
CA TRP A 42 -4.21 -8.21 2.07
C TRP A 42 -3.81 -7.12 3.05
N LEU A 43 -4.19 -5.87 2.77
CA LEU A 43 -3.95 -4.76 3.71
C LEU A 43 -4.60 -5.04 5.07
N LEU A 44 -5.85 -5.52 5.05
CA LEU A 44 -6.54 -5.97 6.27
C LEU A 44 -5.81 -7.11 6.97
N LYS A 45 -5.41 -8.15 6.21
CA LYS A 45 -4.71 -9.32 6.73
C LYS A 45 -3.38 -8.96 7.43
N PHE A 46 -2.64 -7.99 6.89
CA PHE A 46 -1.38 -7.51 7.44
C PHE A 46 -1.56 -6.38 8.48
N GLY A 47 -2.80 -6.02 8.85
CA GLY A 47 -3.05 -4.93 9.80
C GLY A 47 -2.63 -3.55 9.29
N ILE A 48 -2.49 -3.36 7.97
CA ILE A 48 -2.05 -2.10 7.36
C ILE A 48 -3.27 -1.17 7.23
N SER A 49 -3.26 -0.08 7.97
CA SER A 49 -4.29 0.97 7.84
C SER A 49 -3.87 2.04 6.82
N VAL A 50 -4.69 2.26 5.80
CA VAL A 50 -4.47 3.32 4.80
C VAL A 50 -5.27 4.56 5.20
N ARG A 51 -4.59 5.70 5.34
CA ARG A 51 -5.22 7.01 5.61
C ARG A 51 -4.99 7.93 4.41
N ARG A 52 -6.04 8.65 4.00
CA ARG A 52 -5.95 9.68 2.97
C ARG A 52 -6.06 11.04 3.61
N VAL A 53 -5.14 11.92 3.28
CA VAL A 53 -5.10 13.30 3.79
C VAL A 53 -5.12 14.24 2.60
N ALA A 54 -6.01 15.23 2.64
CA ALA A 54 -5.99 16.32 1.68
C ALA A 54 -4.99 17.39 2.17
N LEU A 55 -4.01 17.71 1.34
CA LEU A 55 -2.96 18.70 1.62
C LEU A 55 -3.11 19.87 0.64
N ARG A 56 -2.93 21.10 1.12
CA ARG A 56 -2.76 22.25 0.24
C ARG A 56 -1.32 22.30 -0.28
N PRO A 57 -1.04 23.03 -1.38
CA PRO A 57 0.34 23.23 -1.82
C PRO A 57 1.22 23.81 -0.70
N GLY A 58 2.32 23.13 -0.40
CA GLY A 58 3.25 23.51 0.68
C GLY A 58 2.96 22.86 2.04
N ASP A 59 1.81 22.20 2.23
CA ASP A 59 1.58 21.39 3.43
C ASP A 59 2.46 20.13 3.39
N SER A 60 2.90 19.67 4.56
CA SER A 60 3.63 18.40 4.72
C SER A 60 2.93 17.51 5.74
N LEU A 61 3.12 16.20 5.60
CA LEU A 61 2.59 15.19 6.50
C LEU A 61 3.77 14.47 7.17
N GLU A 62 3.83 14.55 8.50
CA GLU A 62 4.76 13.75 9.30
C GLU A 62 4.00 12.55 9.90
N ILE A 63 4.64 11.39 9.88
CA ILE A 63 4.10 10.16 10.47
C ILE A 63 4.96 9.82 11.67
N SER A 64 4.36 9.90 12.87
CA SER A 64 5.00 9.55 14.12
C SER A 64 4.38 8.26 14.67
N SER A 65 5.22 7.27 14.99
CA SER A 65 4.81 6.08 15.73
C SER A 65 4.94 6.39 17.22
N ASN A 66 3.82 6.32 17.97
CA ASN A 66 3.81 6.40 19.43
C ASN A 66 4.04 5.01 20.04
#